data_AF-A0AAQ4CPU8-F1
#
_entry.id   AF-A0AAQ4CPU8-F1
#
_cell.length_a   1.000
_cell.length_b   1.000
_cell.length_c   1.000
_cell.angle_alpha   90.00
_cell.angle_beta   90.00
_cell.angle_gamma   90.00
#
_symmetry.space_group_name_H-M   'P 1'
#
loop_
_entity.id
_entity.type
_entity.pdbx_description
1 polymer ?
#
loop_
_entity_poly.entity_id
_entity_poly.type
_entity_poly.pdbx_seq_one_letter_code
_entity_poly.pdbx_strand_id
1 'polypeptide(L)'
;MRWLKKREVIIYFLLFKKFNYNKFNIGEAFDVLKPYFSKKVSYHSISYMSKIGLITKLNELEYRLNPFDDFILTFLAKSYLERRATLRHKIQ
;
A
#
# COMPACT_ATOMS: atom_id res chain seq x y z
N MET A 1 8.54 11.14 -3.07
CA MET A 1 7.74 9.92 -3.35
C MET A 1 6.51 10.33 -4.15
N ARG A 2 6.15 9.61 -5.23
CA ARG A 2 4.92 9.90 -5.99
C ARG A 2 3.73 9.27 -5.25
N TRP A 3 2.63 10.01 -5.12
CA TRP A 3 1.38 9.52 -4.53
C TRP A 3 0.90 8.22 -5.19
N LEU A 4 0.19 7.37 -4.43
CA LEU A 4 -0.44 6.16 -4.95
C LEU A 4 -1.44 6.53 -6.06
N LYS A 5 -1.42 5.83 -7.20
CA LYS A 5 -2.48 6.05 -8.21
C LYS A 5 -3.76 5.36 -7.72
N LYS A 6 -4.88 5.74 -8.31
CA LYS A 6 -6.21 5.17 -8.03
C LYS A 6 -6.20 3.63 -8.01
N ARG A 7 -5.43 3.03 -8.93
CA ARG A 7 -5.31 1.57 -9.04
C ARG A 7 -4.66 0.93 -7.82
N GLU A 8 -3.54 1.45 -7.33
CA GLU A 8 -2.85 0.84 -6.19
C GLU A 8 -3.71 0.90 -4.93
N VAL A 9 -4.44 2.00 -4.74
CA VAL A 9 -5.43 2.15 -3.65
C VAL A 9 -6.54 1.09 -3.76
N ILE A 10 -7.14 0.94 -4.95
CA ILE A 10 -8.21 -0.05 -5.16
C ILE A 10 -7.69 -1.48 -4.92
N ILE A 11 -6.53 -1.82 -5.47
CA ILE A 11 -5.94 -3.16 -5.30
C ILE A 11 -5.67 -3.44 -3.82
N TYR A 12 -5.10 -2.48 -3.09
CA TYR A 12 -4.88 -2.62 -1.65
C TYR A 12 -6.18 -2.97 -0.92
N PHE A 13 -7.25 -2.22 -1.15
CA PHE A 13 -8.52 -2.46 -0.45
C PHE A 13 -9.23 -3.75 -0.87
N LEU A 14 -9.08 -4.20 -2.13
CA LEU A 14 -9.57 -5.51 -2.57
C LEU A 14 -8.84 -6.65 -1.85
N LEU A 15 -7.51 -6.56 -1.77
CA LEU A 15 -6.70 -7.53 -1.03
C LEU A 15 -7.01 -7.48 0.47
N PHE A 16 -7.19 -6.29 1.05
CA PHE A 16 -7.53 -6.11 2.46
C PHE A 16 -8.90 -6.73 2.79
N LYS A 17 -9.90 -6.52 1.94
CA LYS A 17 -11.23 -7.12 2.12
C LYS A 17 -11.17 -8.65 2.14
N LYS A 18 -10.23 -9.28 1.40
CA LYS A 18 -10.09 -10.73 1.35
C LYS A 18 -9.19 -11.30 2.45
N PHE A 19 -8.03 -10.70 2.64
CA PHE A 19 -6.95 -11.26 3.45
C PHE A 19 -6.73 -10.53 4.77
N ASN A 20 -7.32 -9.33 4.94
CA ASN A 20 -7.04 -8.43 6.06
C ASN A 20 -5.50 -8.21 6.16
N TYR A 21 -4.91 -8.34 7.35
CA TYR A 21 -3.46 -8.34 7.55
C TYR A 21 -2.85 -9.75 7.63
N ASN A 22 -3.59 -10.79 7.21
CA ASN A 22 -3.07 -12.15 7.16
C ASN A 22 -2.11 -12.32 5.97
N LYS A 23 -1.29 -13.36 6.02
CA LYS A 23 -0.43 -13.72 4.90
C LYS A 23 -1.27 -14.26 3.74
N PHE A 24 -0.84 -13.99 2.52
CA PHE A 24 -1.45 -14.51 1.30
C PHE A 24 -0.38 -14.83 0.26
N ASN A 25 -0.67 -15.80 -0.61
CA ASN A 25 0.17 -16.15 -1.74
C ASN A 25 -0.14 -15.25 -2.96
N ILE A 26 0.85 -15.01 -3.81
CA ILE A 26 0.69 -14.26 -5.06
C ILE A 26 -0.39 -14.83 -5.99
N GLY A 27 -0.57 -16.15 -6.00
CA GLY A 27 -1.64 -16.83 -6.73
C GLY A 27 -3.03 -16.46 -6.21
N GLU A 28 -3.22 -16.49 -4.89
CA GLU A 28 -4.48 -16.09 -4.24
C GLU A 28 -4.78 -14.62 -4.52
N ALA A 29 -3.76 -13.75 -4.49
CA ALA A 29 -3.92 -12.35 -4.88
C ALA A 29 -4.37 -12.21 -6.33
N PHE A 30 -3.85 -13.00 -7.27
CA PHE A 30 -4.33 -13.00 -8.65
C PHE A 30 -5.76 -13.49 -8.77
N ASP A 31 -6.18 -14.48 -7.99
CA ASP A 31 -7.58 -14.94 -7.99
C ASP A 31 -8.56 -13.88 -7.49
N VAL A 32 -8.15 -13.04 -6.54
CA VAL A 32 -8.95 -11.90 -6.08
C VAL A 32 -9.03 -10.80 -7.15
N LEU A 33 -7.92 -10.56 -7.86
CA LEU A 33 -7.79 -9.42 -8.77
C LEU A 33 -8.21 -9.72 -10.21
N LYS A 34 -8.26 -11.00 -10.62
CA LYS A 34 -8.56 -11.41 -12.01
C LYS A 34 -9.88 -10.89 -12.60
N PRO A 35 -10.96 -10.62 -11.83
CA PRO A 35 -12.17 -10.03 -12.42
C PRO A 35 -11.96 -8.59 -12.91
N TYR A 36 -10.92 -7.90 -12.43
CA TYR A 36 -10.72 -6.46 -12.65
C TYR A 36 -9.40 -6.13 -13.35
N PHE A 37 -8.37 -6.96 -13.16
CA PHE A 37 -7.02 -6.68 -13.61
C PHE A 37 -6.33 -7.91 -14.19
N SER A 38 -5.50 -7.70 -15.22
CA SER A 38 -4.64 -8.77 -15.73
C SER A 38 -3.58 -9.18 -14.71
N LYS A 39 -3.04 -10.39 -14.85
CA LYS A 39 -1.95 -10.91 -14.01
C LYS A 39 -0.74 -9.97 -14.00
N LYS A 40 -0.39 -9.41 -15.18
CA LYS A 40 0.70 -8.44 -15.33
C LYS A 40 0.47 -7.16 -14.51
N VAL A 41 -0.74 -6.59 -14.59
CA VAL A 41 -1.09 -5.37 -13.85
C VAL A 41 -1.10 -5.61 -12.35
N SER A 42 -1.68 -6.74 -11.93
CA SER A 42 -1.72 -7.16 -10.53
C SER A 42 -0.31 -7.32 -9.97
N TYR A 43 0.56 -8.06 -10.67
CA TYR A 43 1.95 -8.28 -10.25
C TYR A 43 2.73 -6.96 -10.13
N HIS A 44 2.65 -6.09 -11.14
CA HIS A 44 3.35 -4.80 -11.09
C HIS A 44 2.86 -3.92 -9.94
N SER A 45 1.56 -3.94 -9.64
CA SER A 45 0.99 -3.15 -8.55
C SER A 45 1.43 -3.68 -7.18
N ILE A 46 1.39 -5.00 -6.97
CA ILE A 46 1.86 -5.65 -5.73
C ILE A 46 3.37 -5.44 -5.56
N SER A 47 4.16 -5.60 -6.63
CA SER A 47 5.61 -5.35 -6.60
C SER A 47 5.93 -3.89 -6.25
N TYR A 48 5.22 -2.94 -6.85
CA TYR A 48 5.39 -1.52 -6.52
C TYR A 48 4.99 -1.22 -5.08
N MET A 49 3.83 -1.71 -4.63
CA MET A 49 3.37 -1.54 -3.24
C MET A 49 4.32 -2.20 -2.23
N SER A 50 5.02 -3.27 -2.63
CA SER A 50 6.07 -3.89 -1.82
C SER A 50 7.31 -3.00 -1.71
N LYS A 51 7.73 -2.38 -2.82
CA LYS A 51 8.88 -1.46 -2.82
C LYS A 51 8.67 -0.22 -1.95
N ILE A 52 7.44 0.28 -1.87
CA ILE A 52 7.12 1.48 -1.07
C ILE A 52 6.74 1.13 0.38
N GLY A 53 6.68 -0.15 0.75
CA GLY A 53 6.40 -0.58 2.12
C GLY A 53 4.91 -0.63 2.51
N LEU A 54 3.99 -0.62 1.54
CA LEU A 54 2.56 -0.85 1.81
C LEU A 54 2.21 -2.34 1.87
N ILE A 55 3.05 -3.18 1.25
CA ILE A 55 2.98 -4.64 1.34
C ILE A 55 4.35 -5.16 1.79
N THR A 56 4.39 -6.10 2.71
CA THR A 56 5.61 -6.79 3.10
C THR A 56 5.71 -8.11 2.33
N LYS A 57 6.80 -8.31 1.60
CA LYS A 57 7.13 -9.60 0.98
C LYS A 57 7.79 -10.48 2.05
N LEU A 58 7.15 -11.60 2.40
CA LEU A 58 7.65 -12.51 3.44
C LEU A 58 8.64 -13.54 2.86
N ASN A 59 8.34 -14.05 1.66
CA ASN A 59 9.24 -14.90 0.87
C ASN A 59 8.92 -14.73 -0.62
N GLU A 60 9.42 -15.60 -1.49
CA GLU A 60 9.25 -15.47 -2.95
C GLU A 60 7.80 -15.36 -3.41
N LEU A 61 6.88 -16.02 -2.71
CA LEU A 61 5.47 -16.15 -3.12
C LEU A 61 4.47 -15.64 -2.07
N GLU A 62 4.87 -15.46 -0.81
CA GLU A 62 4.01 -14.98 0.28
C GLU A 62 4.22 -13.50 0.59
N TYR A 63 3.10 -12.83 0.82
CA TYR A 63 2.99 -11.41 1.09
C TYR A 63 2.07 -11.14 2.27
N ARG A 64 2.17 -9.95 2.85
CA ARG A 64 1.26 -9.43 3.88
C ARG A 64 0.99 -7.95 3.65
N LEU A 65 -0.25 -7.51 3.83
CA LEU A 65 -0.56 -6.08 3.82
C LEU A 65 -0.06 -5.40 5.10
N ASN A 66 0.50 -4.21 4.98
CA ASN A 66 0.75 -3.35 6.14
C ASN A 66 -0.46 -2.43 6.36
N PRO A 67 -0.70 -1.95 7.60
CA PRO A 67 -1.74 -0.97 7.87
C PRO A 67 -1.61 0.27 6.99
N PHE A 68 -2.72 0.67 6.35
CA PHE A 68 -2.71 1.76 5.37
C PHE A 68 -2.46 3.10 6.04
N ASP A 69 -3.04 3.30 7.22
CA ASP A 69 -2.85 4.45 8.10
C ASP A 69 -1.38 4.63 8.47
N ASP A 70 -0.70 3.56 8.90
CA ASP A 70 0.74 3.62 9.20
C ASP A 70 1.55 4.08 7.99
N PHE A 71 1.22 3.58 6.79
CA PHE A 71 1.85 3.99 5.55
C PHE A 71 1.60 5.49 5.25
N ILE A 72 0.36 5.96 5.39
CA ILE A 72 0.02 7.38 5.18
C ILE A 72 0.74 8.25 6.21
N LEU A 73 0.72 7.90 7.49
CA LEU A 73 1.31 8.71 8.54
C LEU A 73 2.83 8.80 8.41
N THR A 74 3.47 7.65 8.15
CA THR A 74 4.92 7.56 8.05
C THR A 74 5.46 8.24 6.79
N PHE A 75 4.86 7.98 5.63
CA PHE A 75 5.45 8.39 4.36
C PHE A 75 4.85 9.65 3.74
N LEU A 76 3.64 10.04 4.15
CA LEU A 76 2.94 11.21 3.60
C LEU A 76 2.71 12.31 4.63
N ALA A 77 2.24 11.95 5.81
CA ALA A 77 1.87 12.93 6.81
C ALA A 77 3.09 13.56 7.47
N LYS A 78 4.16 12.80 7.75
CA LYS A 78 5.32 13.28 8.51
C LYS A 78 5.85 14.64 8.03
N SER A 79 6.32 14.73 6.78
CA SER A 79 6.88 15.98 6.24
C SER A 79 5.86 17.11 6.13
N TYR A 80 4.60 16.77 5.82
CA TYR A 80 3.52 17.74 5.75
C TYR A 80 3.20 18.33 7.14
N LEU A 81 3.07 17.47 8.14
CA LEU A 81 2.74 17.82 9.52
C LEU A 81 3.89 18.59 10.18
N GLU A 82 5.13 18.16 10.00
CA GLU A 82 6.33 18.89 10.46
C GLU A 82 6.35 20.32 9.91
N ARG A 83 6.09 20.49 8.61
CA ARG A 83 5.99 21.83 8.01
C ARG A 83 4.88 22.67 8.64
N ARG A 84 3.71 22.08 8.88
CA ARG A 84 2.56 22.77 9.49
C ARG A 84 2.82 23.14 10.95
N ALA A 85 3.49 22.28 11.71
CA ALA A 85 3.89 22.55 13.09
C ALA A 85 4.84 23.74 13.16
N THR A 86 5.89 23.77 12.34
CA THR A 86 6.85 24.89 12.28
C THR A 86 6.17 26.22 11.94
N LEU A 87 5.23 26.23 10.98
CA LEU A 87 4.48 27.44 10.65
C LEU A 87 3.63 27.94 11.82
N ARG A 88 2.99 27.03 12.56
CA ARG A 88 2.21 27.39 13.75
C ARG A 88 3.08 27.99 14.85
N HIS A 89 4.26 27.42 15.10
CA HIS A 89 5.23 27.93 16.08
C HIS A 89 5.84 29.29 15.71
N LYS A 90 5.80 29.71 14.45
CA LYS A 90 6.26 31.05 14.02
C LYS A 90 5.18 32.14 14.15
N ILE A 91 3.93 31.75 14.27
CA ILE A 91 2.77 32.65 14.32
C ILE A 91 2.36 32.95 15.77
N GLN A 92 2.69 32.05 16.71
CA GLN A 92 2.58 32.25 18.15
C GLN A 92 3.87 32.84 18.72
#